data_AF-A0A1F5VSQ7-F1
#
_entry.id   AF-A0A1F5VSQ7-F1
#
_cell.length_a   1.000
_cell.length_b   1.000
_cell.length_c   1.000
_cell.angle_alpha   90.00
_cell.angle_beta   90.00
_cell.angle_gamma   90.00
#
_symmetry.space_group_name_H-M   'P 1'
#
loop_
_entity.id
_entity.type
_entity.pdbx_description
1 polymer ?
#
loop_
_entity_poly.entity_id
_entity_poly.type
_entity_poly.pdbx_seq_one_letter_code
_entity_poly.pdbx_strand_id
1 'polypeptide(L)'
;MIKPPGNSFLWANLIGPDAPKVSDRILYVGIIPSMLVIFGVVNLLKRNQLKNRSIHASFLIMGLFCLIFAFGPRVIINKDQYHLPFYLLLQLPGFSGTRVPLRFAILIYLALGVAIATAFFFLEKKHYGLKRIIVLGIGMLFMLEYLSFPLEFKRFPDNGYCPPVYQWLAKQQPGPIIEIPLGSLDFRGKIFAELPDWASWESEYQYYSRFHFFPMMNGYSGFFPPLHYLMTSKYDTIEQLPIIKAAGVKYIIYHKIHHTPEIIQENITEITESGFRKAYEKNGVTVFKNTTSGNLPYFSFLEANLSISDDQQFPALSSISVKMTYGGKTSLVLFENIVQINWYQNNNLLRTDRAYLLMNYPIVRPNDTFNIVCNTPENPGSYKLQLIFHGNVTIAKTVEVL
;
A
#
# COMPACT_ATOMS: atom_id res chain seq x y z
N MET A 1 17.63 0.37 9.29
CA MET A 1 18.64 -0.45 9.99
C MET A 1 20.01 -0.16 9.37
N ILE A 2 21.08 -0.04 10.17
CA ILE A 2 22.44 0.17 9.63
C ILE A 2 23.15 -1.18 9.58
N LYS A 3 23.05 -1.88 8.46
CA LYS A 3 23.68 -3.19 8.23
C LYS A 3 24.09 -3.33 6.77
N PRO A 4 25.15 -4.11 6.46
CA PRO A 4 25.48 -4.41 5.07
C PRO A 4 24.32 -5.13 4.39
N PRO A 5 24.04 -4.86 3.10
CA PRO A 5 23.01 -5.57 2.37
C PRO A 5 23.46 -7.02 2.09
N GLY A 6 22.51 -7.95 2.03
CA GLY A 6 22.81 -9.38 1.81
C GLY A 6 23.40 -9.73 0.46
N ASN A 7 23.46 -8.79 -0.49
CA ASN A 7 24.12 -8.95 -1.79
C ASN A 7 25.43 -8.15 -1.91
N SER A 8 25.99 -7.66 -0.80
CA SER A 8 27.31 -7.03 -0.80
C SER A 8 28.40 -8.06 -1.06
N PHE A 9 29.27 -7.83 -2.04
CA PHE A 9 30.33 -8.76 -2.41
C PHE A 9 31.27 -9.10 -1.25
N LEU A 10 31.64 -8.10 -0.44
CA LEU A 10 32.52 -8.31 0.72
C LEU A 10 31.79 -8.90 1.92
N TRP A 11 30.57 -8.45 2.20
CA TRP A 11 29.92 -8.72 3.49
C TRP A 11 28.93 -9.87 3.46
N ALA A 12 28.37 -10.25 2.29
CA ALA A 12 27.37 -11.31 2.20
C ALA A 12 27.89 -12.64 2.75
N ASN A 13 29.13 -13.01 2.41
CA ASN A 13 29.75 -14.26 2.86
C ASN A 13 30.10 -14.27 4.35
N LEU A 14 30.35 -13.09 4.95
CA LEU A 14 30.69 -12.95 6.37
C LEU A 14 29.46 -12.92 7.28
N ILE A 15 28.33 -12.40 6.79
CA ILE A 15 27.09 -12.28 7.56
C ILE A 15 26.22 -13.54 7.39
N GLY A 16 26.41 -14.29 6.31
CA GLY A 16 25.73 -15.57 6.09
C GLY A 16 24.22 -15.41 5.89
N PRO A 17 23.41 -16.43 6.19
CA PRO A 17 21.96 -16.44 5.94
C PRO A 17 21.17 -15.37 6.72
N ASP A 18 21.78 -14.75 7.73
CA ASP A 18 21.19 -13.65 8.51
C ASP A 18 21.32 -12.28 7.82
N ALA A 19 21.92 -12.23 6.64
CA ALA A 19 22.09 -10.99 5.91
C ALA A 19 20.72 -10.44 5.48
N PRO A 20 20.42 -9.16 5.76
CA PRO A 20 19.11 -8.63 5.48
C PRO A 20 18.88 -8.56 3.96
N LYS A 21 17.71 -9.04 3.51
CA LYS A 21 17.28 -8.90 2.11
C LYS A 21 17.39 -7.45 1.67
N VAL A 22 17.81 -7.23 0.43
CA VAL A 22 17.90 -5.89 -0.16
C VAL A 22 16.55 -5.20 -0.03
N SER A 23 16.53 -4.08 0.70
CA SER A 23 15.32 -3.35 1.02
C SER A 23 15.63 -1.86 1.06
N ASP A 24 14.65 -1.05 0.66
CA ASP A 24 14.61 0.40 0.79
C ASP A 24 14.56 0.89 2.26
N ARG A 25 14.83 0.02 3.24
CA ARG A 25 14.86 0.29 4.69
C ARG A 25 16.24 0.07 5.33
N ILE A 26 17.25 -0.27 4.51
CA ILE A 26 18.61 -0.53 4.97
C ILE A 26 19.52 0.60 4.49
N LEU A 27 20.16 1.28 5.44
CA LEU A 27 21.18 2.29 5.16
C LEU A 27 22.54 1.69 5.46
N TYR A 28 23.41 1.56 4.46
CA TYR A 28 24.76 1.08 4.67
C TYR A 28 25.78 2.06 4.12
N VAL A 29 26.55 2.67 5.02
CA VAL A 29 27.57 3.66 4.65
C VAL A 29 28.91 2.99 4.30
N GLY A 30 29.16 1.77 4.79
CA GLY A 30 30.43 1.07 4.62
C GLY A 30 31.49 1.45 5.66
N ILE A 31 32.36 0.52 6.00
CA ILE A 31 33.47 0.71 6.94
C ILE A 31 34.62 1.47 6.28
N ILE A 32 35.08 1.05 5.10
CA ILE A 32 36.16 1.72 4.36
C ILE A 32 35.76 3.15 3.97
N PRO A 33 34.55 3.40 3.43
CA PRO A 33 34.05 4.75 3.17
C PRO A 33 34.01 5.61 4.44
N SER A 34 33.56 5.07 5.58
CA SER A 34 33.53 5.81 6.84
C SER A 34 34.93 6.23 7.29
N MET A 35 35.92 5.33 7.19
CA MET A 35 37.31 5.63 7.50
C MET A 35 37.87 6.72 6.57
N LEU A 36 37.57 6.65 5.27
CA LEU A 36 37.98 7.66 4.29
C LEU A 36 37.34 9.02 4.58
N VAL A 37 36.05 9.07 4.89
CA VAL A 37 35.34 10.32 5.26
C VAL A 37 35.99 10.96 6.48
N ILE A 38 36.24 10.19 7.55
CA ILE A 38 36.90 10.69 8.75
C ILE A 38 38.29 11.25 8.40
N PHE A 39 39.08 10.51 7.61
CA PHE A 39 40.40 10.97 7.17
C PHE A 39 40.32 12.27 6.36
N GLY A 40 39.41 12.35 5.39
CA GLY A 40 39.20 13.54 4.56
C GLY A 40 38.80 14.77 5.38
N VAL A 41 37.83 14.61 6.29
CA VAL A 41 37.33 15.70 7.15
C VAL A 41 38.39 16.16 8.15
N VAL A 42 39.12 15.25 8.81
CA VAL A 42 40.18 15.61 9.76
C VAL A 42 41.30 16.39 9.07
N ASN A 43 41.75 15.94 7.89
CA ASN A 43 42.79 16.64 7.14
C ASN A 43 42.30 17.99 6.59
N LEU A 44 41.03 18.06 6.19
CA LEU A 44 40.38 19.29 5.76
C LEU A 44 40.39 20.35 6.87
N LEU A 45 40.02 19.97 8.10
CA LEU A 45 40.00 20.87 9.26
C LEU A 45 41.42 21.32 9.63
N LYS A 46 42.40 20.40 9.62
CA LYS A 46 43.78 20.70 10.02
C LYS A 46 44.54 21.58 9.04
N ARG A 47 44.38 21.38 7.72
CA ARG A 47 45.35 21.93 6.75
C ARG A 47 45.01 23.30 6.17
N ASN A 48 43.87 23.91 6.51
CA ASN A 48 43.43 25.24 6.02
C ASN A 48 43.65 25.49 4.51
N GLN A 49 43.65 24.41 3.71
CA GLN A 49 44.27 24.37 2.37
C GLN A 49 43.26 24.38 1.23
N LEU A 50 41.96 24.45 1.51
CA LEU A 50 40.94 24.45 0.48
C LEU A 50 40.53 25.87 0.08
N LYS A 51 40.72 26.17 -1.20
CA LYS A 51 39.80 27.06 -1.93
C LYS A 51 38.41 26.39 -1.86
N ASN A 52 37.38 27.09 -1.37
CA ASN A 52 35.98 26.64 -1.30
C ASN A 52 35.57 25.74 -0.11
N ARG A 53 35.94 26.15 1.11
CA ARG A 53 35.41 25.57 2.37
C ARG A 53 33.88 25.58 2.46
N SER A 54 33.25 26.62 1.92
CA SER A 54 31.78 26.75 1.89
C SER A 54 31.09 25.60 1.18
N ILE A 55 31.67 25.10 0.07
CA ILE A 55 31.11 23.98 -0.69
C ILE A 55 31.11 22.69 0.16
N HIS A 56 32.25 22.38 0.79
CA HIS A 56 32.39 21.19 1.63
C HIS A 56 31.46 21.24 2.85
N ALA A 57 31.37 22.42 3.48
CA ALA A 57 30.43 22.65 4.57
C ALA A 57 28.98 22.46 4.11
N SER A 58 28.62 22.96 2.93
CA SER A 58 27.26 22.82 2.38
C SER A 58 26.88 21.35 2.16
N PHE A 59 27.76 20.54 1.58
CA PHE A 59 27.52 19.10 1.41
C PHE A 59 27.43 18.36 2.74
N LEU A 60 28.27 18.71 3.72
CA LEU A 60 28.22 18.10 5.05
C LEU A 60 26.93 18.45 5.79
N ILE A 61 26.51 19.72 5.76
CA ILE A 61 25.25 20.18 6.34
C ILE A 61 24.06 19.47 5.65
N MET A 62 24.07 19.40 4.31
CA MET A 62 23.06 18.69 3.54
C MET A 62 22.99 17.20 3.92
N GLY A 63 24.15 16.53 3.99
CA GLY A 63 24.24 15.11 4.35
C GLY A 63 23.71 14.83 5.75
N LEU A 64 24.08 15.67 6.74
CA LEU A 64 23.59 15.56 8.11
C LEU A 64 22.08 15.82 8.19
N PHE A 65 21.59 16.85 7.51
CA PHE A 65 20.16 17.15 7.44
C PHE A 65 19.37 15.97 6.85
N CYS A 66 19.84 15.43 5.72
CA CYS A 66 19.23 14.27 5.08
C CYS A 66 19.31 13.01 5.94
N LEU A 67 20.39 12.81 6.70
CA LEU A 67 20.52 11.71 7.66
C LEU A 67 19.46 11.78 8.77
N ILE A 68 19.23 12.97 9.33
CA ILE A 68 18.18 13.18 10.33
C ILE A 68 16.80 12.83 9.77
N PHE A 69 16.51 13.25 8.53
CA PHE A 69 15.23 12.96 7.87
C PHE A 69 15.10 11.47 7.49
N ALA A 70 16.20 10.80 7.16
CA ALA A 70 16.22 9.39 6.80
C ALA A 70 15.77 8.45 7.93
N PHE A 71 15.87 8.88 9.20
CA PHE A 71 15.35 8.12 10.35
C PHE A 71 13.81 8.05 10.40
N GLY A 72 13.11 8.88 9.60
CA GLY A 72 11.66 8.85 9.48
C GLY A 72 10.93 9.65 10.56
N PRO A 73 9.60 9.50 10.66
CA PRO A 73 8.77 10.40 11.46
C PRO A 73 8.88 10.17 12.97
N ARG A 74 9.23 8.96 13.41
CA ARG A 74 9.23 8.59 14.83
C ARG A 74 10.37 7.64 15.16
N VAL A 75 10.91 7.79 16.36
CA VAL A 75 11.80 6.81 16.99
C VAL A 75 11.13 6.28 18.26
N ILE A 76 11.26 4.98 18.50
CA ILE A 76 10.73 4.32 19.70
C ILE A 76 11.91 4.07 20.64
N ILE A 77 11.88 4.70 21.82
CA ILE A 77 12.89 4.52 22.87
C ILE A 77 12.13 4.08 24.12
N ASN A 78 12.47 2.91 24.69
CA ASN A 78 11.83 2.37 25.89
C ASN A 78 10.29 2.32 25.85
N LYS A 79 9.72 2.03 24.66
CA LYS A 79 8.27 2.03 24.34
C LYS A 79 7.62 3.41 24.17
N ASP A 80 8.30 4.49 24.51
CA ASP A 80 7.84 5.85 24.23
C ASP A 80 8.14 6.25 22.77
N GLN A 81 7.19 6.93 22.14
CA GLN A 81 7.31 7.42 20.77
C GLN A 81 7.71 8.89 20.75
N TYR A 82 8.86 9.18 20.16
CA TYR A 82 9.34 10.54 19.97
C TYR A 82 9.21 10.95 18.50
N HIS A 83 8.63 12.12 18.26
CA HIS A 83 8.50 12.68 16.92
C HIS A 83 9.85 13.27 16.46
N LEU A 84 10.26 12.90 15.25
CA LEU A 84 11.45 13.42 14.59
C LEU A 84 11.09 14.51 13.57
N PRO A 85 12.05 15.31 13.07
CA PRO A 85 11.77 16.41 12.15
C PRO A 85 10.97 16.02 10.89
N PHE A 86 11.15 14.79 10.38
CA PHE A 86 10.37 14.28 9.25
C PHE A 86 8.85 14.23 9.54
N TYR A 87 8.43 14.11 10.81
CA TYR A 87 7.00 14.17 11.17
C TYR A 87 6.36 15.51 10.80
N LEU A 88 7.09 16.62 10.97
CA LEU A 88 6.61 17.96 10.60
C LEU A 88 6.43 18.08 9.09
N LEU A 89 7.34 17.47 8.32
CA LEU A 89 7.24 17.43 6.85
C LEU A 89 5.94 16.75 6.41
N LEU A 90 5.55 15.65 7.05
CA LEU A 90 4.31 14.93 6.73
C LEU A 90 3.03 15.74 6.97
N GLN A 91 3.08 16.78 7.83
CA GLN A 91 1.93 17.67 8.07
C GLN A 91 1.73 18.68 6.96
N LEU A 92 2.73 18.92 6.11
CA LEU A 92 2.64 19.85 5.01
C LEU A 92 1.85 19.23 3.83
N PRO A 93 0.98 20.01 3.16
CA PRO A 93 0.23 19.52 2.02
C PRO A 93 1.20 19.04 0.92
N GLY A 94 0.89 17.87 0.34
CA GLY A 94 1.71 17.23 -0.70
C GLY A 94 2.80 16.29 -0.20
N PHE A 95 3.16 16.31 1.09
CA PHE A 95 4.22 15.47 1.65
C PHE A 95 3.70 14.20 2.36
N SER A 96 2.39 14.09 2.60
CA SER A 96 1.74 12.94 3.24
C SER A 96 1.96 11.60 2.50
N GLY A 97 2.26 11.64 1.20
CA GLY A 97 2.57 10.46 0.38
C GLY A 97 4.01 9.92 0.53
N THR A 98 4.87 10.59 1.30
CA THR A 98 6.29 10.21 1.42
C THR A 98 6.46 9.01 2.36
N ARG A 99 6.27 7.80 1.81
CA ARG A 99 6.24 6.55 2.60
C ARG A 99 7.61 5.94 2.95
N VAL A 100 8.69 6.35 2.27
CA VAL A 100 10.05 5.81 2.50
C VAL A 100 11.02 6.96 2.79
N PRO A 101 11.17 7.35 4.07
CA PRO A 101 12.10 8.40 4.47
C PRO A 101 13.54 8.11 4.07
N LEU A 102 13.93 6.84 3.98
CA LEU A 102 15.29 6.45 3.61
C LEU A 102 15.72 6.92 2.21
N ARG A 103 14.82 7.38 1.34
CA ARG A 103 15.21 7.97 0.04
C ARG A 103 16.11 9.19 0.18
N PHE A 104 16.12 9.87 1.33
CA PHE A 104 17.12 10.89 1.65
C PHE A 104 18.56 10.35 1.62
N ALA A 105 18.76 9.02 1.73
CA ALA A 105 20.06 8.37 1.60
C ALA A 105 20.77 8.70 0.29
N ILE A 106 20.05 8.96 -0.81
CA ILE A 106 20.66 9.39 -2.09
C ILE A 106 21.52 10.64 -1.89
N LEU A 107 21.00 11.62 -1.14
CA LEU A 107 21.72 12.85 -0.83
C LEU A 107 22.81 12.65 0.22
N ILE A 108 22.63 11.69 1.14
CA ILE A 108 23.68 11.27 2.07
C ILE A 108 24.87 10.69 1.30
N TYR A 109 24.63 9.77 0.35
CA TYR A 109 25.69 9.19 -0.49
C TYR A 109 26.38 10.23 -1.37
N LEU A 110 25.63 11.23 -1.87
CA LEU A 110 26.22 12.36 -2.57
C LEU A 110 27.20 13.14 -1.67
N ALA A 111 26.79 13.48 -0.45
CA ALA A 111 27.65 14.18 0.52
C ALA A 111 28.88 13.34 0.90
N LEU A 112 28.70 12.04 1.13
CA LEU A 112 29.78 11.11 1.40
C LEU A 112 30.75 11.03 0.23
N GLY A 113 30.27 10.99 -1.02
CA GLY A 113 31.10 10.99 -2.22
C GLY A 113 32.06 12.18 -2.28
N VAL A 114 31.57 13.39 -1.97
CA VAL A 114 32.41 14.60 -1.90
C VAL A 114 33.47 14.49 -0.78
N ALA A 115 33.10 13.97 0.39
CA ALA A 115 34.04 13.77 1.50
C ALA A 115 35.10 12.70 1.19
N ILE A 116 34.72 11.62 0.50
CA ILE A 116 35.64 10.56 0.06
C ILE A 116 36.59 11.09 -1.01
N ALA A 117 36.10 11.87 -1.98
CA ALA A 117 36.96 12.53 -2.97
C ALA A 117 37.99 13.45 -2.29
N THR A 118 37.58 14.16 -1.23
CA THR A 118 38.49 14.97 -0.42
C THR A 118 39.57 14.13 0.26
N ALA A 119 39.22 12.94 0.75
CA ALA A 119 40.18 11.99 1.31
C ALA A 119 41.23 11.57 0.28
N PHE A 120 40.79 11.18 -0.93
CA PHE A 120 41.70 10.81 -2.03
C PHE A 120 42.58 11.98 -2.47
N PHE A 121 42.06 13.21 -2.52
CA PHE A 121 42.87 14.40 -2.81
C PHE A 121 44.04 14.58 -1.84
N PHE A 122 43.83 14.31 -0.54
CA PHE A 122 44.91 14.35 0.44
C PHE A 122 45.84 13.14 0.37
N LEU A 123 45.33 11.97 -0.04
CA LEU A 123 46.10 10.74 -0.25
C LEU A 123 46.93 10.75 -1.53
N GLU A 124 46.64 11.59 -2.52
CA GLU A 124 47.34 11.62 -3.81
C GLU A 124 48.58 12.53 -3.80
N LYS A 125 48.67 13.50 -2.88
CA LYS A 125 49.76 14.49 -2.88
C LYS A 125 51.14 13.86 -2.63
N LYS A 126 52.01 13.91 -3.66
CA LYS A 126 53.46 13.61 -3.62
C LYS A 126 53.80 12.17 -3.18
N HIS A 127 53.16 11.16 -3.77
CA HIS A 127 53.45 9.76 -3.46
C HIS A 127 53.98 8.99 -4.69
N TYR A 128 55.17 8.42 -4.54
CA TYR A 128 55.81 7.51 -5.51
C TYR A 128 55.98 6.11 -4.88
N GLY A 129 56.12 5.08 -5.72
CA GLY A 129 56.38 3.70 -5.27
C GLY A 129 55.24 3.09 -4.44
N LEU A 130 55.59 2.43 -3.32
CA LEU A 130 54.66 1.65 -2.47
C LEU A 130 53.44 2.46 -1.99
N LYS A 131 53.59 3.75 -1.74
CA LYS A 131 52.47 4.61 -1.30
C LYS A 131 51.38 4.74 -2.36
N ARG A 132 51.75 4.79 -3.65
CA ARG A 132 50.77 4.80 -4.75
C ARG A 132 50.00 3.48 -4.82
N ILE A 133 50.69 2.36 -4.61
CA ILE A 133 50.08 1.02 -4.57
C ILE A 133 49.06 0.94 -3.41
N ILE A 134 49.41 1.47 -2.23
CA ILE A 134 48.50 1.49 -1.07
C ILE A 134 47.23 2.29 -1.39
N VAL A 135 47.35 3.49 -1.98
CA VAL A 135 46.19 4.33 -2.33
C VAL A 135 45.30 3.63 -3.37
N LEU A 136 45.89 3.00 -4.38
CA LEU A 136 45.15 2.19 -5.36
C LEU A 136 44.46 0.99 -4.70
N GLY A 137 45.12 0.32 -3.76
CA GLY A 137 44.55 -0.77 -2.98
C GLY A 137 43.35 -0.33 -2.15
N ILE A 138 43.43 0.83 -1.48
CA ILE A 138 42.30 1.42 -0.74
C ILE A 138 41.14 1.75 -1.69
N GLY A 139 41.43 2.31 -2.88
CA GLY A 139 40.42 2.56 -3.91
C GLY A 139 39.73 1.28 -4.39
N MET A 140 40.49 0.21 -4.60
CA MET A 140 39.94 -1.10 -4.98
C MET A 140 39.07 -1.70 -3.87
N LEU A 141 39.53 -1.65 -2.61
CA LEU A 141 38.76 -2.13 -1.46
C LEU A 141 37.45 -1.35 -1.29
N PHE A 142 37.48 -0.03 -1.49
CA PHE A 142 36.28 0.81 -1.50
C PHE A 142 35.28 0.34 -2.58
N MET A 143 35.75 0.09 -3.81
CA MET A 143 34.90 -0.40 -4.89
C MET A 143 34.31 -1.78 -4.59
N LEU A 144 35.12 -2.69 -4.04
CA LEU A 144 34.66 -4.03 -3.65
C LEU A 144 33.60 -3.98 -2.54
N GLU A 145 33.69 -3.04 -1.60
CA GLU A 145 32.72 -2.89 -0.52
C GLU A 145 31.35 -2.46 -1.02
N TYR A 146 31.32 -1.54 -1.98
CA TYR A 146 30.09 -1.07 -2.62
C TYR A 146 29.62 -1.94 -3.78
N LEU A 147 30.40 -2.94 -4.18
CA LEU A 147 29.99 -3.87 -5.23
C LEU A 147 28.82 -4.71 -4.72
N SER A 148 27.64 -4.47 -5.28
CA SER A 148 26.44 -5.28 -5.06
C SER A 148 26.22 -6.19 -6.25
N PHE A 149 26.34 -7.50 -6.04
CA PHE A 149 26.18 -8.51 -7.09
C PHE A 149 25.70 -9.84 -6.51
N PRO A 150 24.78 -10.56 -7.19
CA PRO A 150 24.06 -10.18 -8.40
C PRO A 150 22.93 -9.16 -8.11
N LEU A 151 22.58 -8.38 -9.13
CA LEU A 151 21.32 -7.65 -9.14
C LEU A 151 20.29 -8.54 -9.84
N GLU A 152 19.26 -8.97 -9.12
CA GLU A 152 18.17 -9.74 -9.70
C GLU A 152 17.30 -8.82 -10.55
N PHE A 153 17.28 -9.06 -11.86
CA PHE A 153 16.40 -8.37 -12.79
C PHE A 153 15.38 -9.36 -13.36
N LYS A 154 14.10 -9.01 -13.26
CA LYS A 154 13.06 -9.71 -14.01
C LYS A 154 13.08 -9.18 -15.45
N ARG A 155 13.43 -10.05 -16.40
CA ARG A 155 13.46 -9.68 -17.82
C ARG A 155 12.04 -9.68 -18.37
N PHE A 156 11.64 -8.56 -18.96
CA PHE A 156 10.43 -8.49 -19.77
C PHE A 156 10.77 -8.75 -21.25
N PRO A 157 9.84 -9.27 -22.06
CA PRO A 157 10.09 -9.49 -23.48
C PRO A 157 10.43 -8.19 -24.22
N ASP A 158 11.68 -8.04 -24.67
CA ASP A 158 12.19 -6.82 -25.33
C ASP A 158 11.63 -6.62 -26.74
N ASN A 159 11.01 -7.66 -27.33
CA ASN A 159 10.51 -7.70 -28.71
C ASN A 159 9.09 -7.15 -28.87
N GLY A 160 8.52 -6.50 -27.84
CA GLY A 160 7.14 -6.03 -27.86
C GLY A 160 6.12 -7.18 -27.89
N TYR A 161 6.51 -8.38 -27.45
CA TYR A 161 5.60 -9.51 -27.36
C TYR A 161 4.40 -9.16 -26.50
N CYS A 162 3.23 -9.27 -27.11
CA CYS A 162 1.94 -9.10 -26.46
C CYS A 162 1.33 -10.49 -26.22
N PRO A 163 1.12 -10.93 -24.97
CA PRO A 163 0.45 -12.19 -24.70
C PRO A 163 -0.94 -12.28 -25.37
N PRO A 164 -1.37 -13.47 -25.84
CA PRO A 164 -2.61 -13.62 -26.60
C PRO A 164 -3.87 -13.07 -25.91
N VAL A 165 -3.94 -13.14 -24.58
CA VAL A 165 -5.06 -12.58 -23.81
C VAL A 165 -5.21 -11.07 -24.01
N TYR A 166 -4.11 -10.33 -24.00
CA TYR A 166 -4.13 -8.88 -24.19
C TYR A 166 -4.36 -8.50 -25.65
N GLN A 167 -3.86 -9.31 -26.60
CA GLN A 167 -4.20 -9.14 -28.04
C GLN A 167 -5.70 -9.30 -28.29
N TRP A 168 -6.33 -10.28 -27.61
CA TRP A 168 -7.78 -10.47 -27.67
C TRP A 168 -8.51 -9.29 -27.01
N LEU A 169 -8.04 -8.87 -25.83
CA LEU A 169 -8.65 -7.80 -25.05
C LEU A 169 -8.61 -6.45 -25.78
N ALA A 170 -7.52 -6.14 -26.47
CA ALA A 170 -7.37 -4.93 -27.28
C ALA A 170 -8.40 -4.79 -28.42
N LYS A 171 -9.05 -5.91 -28.82
CA LYS A 171 -10.11 -5.91 -29.84
C LYS A 171 -11.52 -5.85 -29.24
N GLN A 172 -11.64 -5.83 -27.91
CA GLN A 172 -12.92 -5.77 -27.22
C GLN A 172 -13.34 -4.32 -26.96
N GLN A 173 -14.60 -4.14 -26.55
CA GLN A 173 -15.06 -2.84 -26.09
C GLN A 173 -14.37 -2.45 -24.77
N PRO A 174 -13.83 -1.22 -24.66
CA PRO A 174 -13.24 -0.73 -23.42
C PRO A 174 -14.17 -0.86 -22.21
N GLY A 175 -13.57 -1.04 -21.04
CA GLY A 175 -14.24 -1.02 -19.75
C GLY A 175 -13.33 -1.49 -18.61
N PRO A 176 -13.71 -1.26 -17.34
CA PRO A 176 -12.87 -1.59 -16.21
C PRO A 176 -12.56 -3.10 -16.15
N ILE A 177 -11.31 -3.44 -15.83
CA ILE A 177 -10.86 -4.82 -15.68
C ILE A 177 -10.24 -5.06 -14.30
N ILE A 178 -10.16 -6.33 -13.93
CA ILE A 178 -9.33 -6.80 -12.82
C ILE A 178 -8.58 -8.06 -13.25
N GLU A 179 -7.32 -8.15 -12.86
CA GLU A 179 -6.51 -9.35 -13.05
C GLU A 179 -6.32 -10.09 -11.73
N ILE A 180 -6.51 -11.40 -11.73
CA ILE A 180 -6.48 -12.27 -10.55
C ILE A 180 -5.42 -13.35 -10.76
N PRO A 181 -4.57 -13.63 -9.76
CA PRO A 181 -4.62 -13.17 -8.36
C PRO A 181 -4.17 -11.73 -8.12
N LEU A 182 -4.70 -11.09 -7.07
CA LEU A 182 -4.18 -9.82 -6.57
C LEU A 182 -2.88 -10.03 -5.78
N GLY A 183 -1.98 -9.05 -5.82
CA GLY A 183 -0.86 -8.99 -4.87
C GLY A 183 -1.35 -8.81 -3.43
N SER A 184 -0.73 -9.47 -2.44
CA SER A 184 -1.10 -9.29 -1.02
C SER A 184 -0.39 -8.09 -0.40
N LEU A 185 -1.16 -7.18 0.22
CA LEU A 185 -0.64 -6.04 0.99
C LEU A 185 -1.17 -6.12 2.41
N ASP A 186 -0.30 -5.97 3.42
CA ASP A 186 -0.75 -5.66 4.78
C ASP A 186 -1.18 -4.18 4.87
N PHE A 187 -2.16 -3.88 5.72
CA PHE A 187 -2.74 -2.56 6.03
C PHE A 187 -1.71 -1.47 6.38
N ARG A 188 -0.46 -1.85 6.70
CA ARG A 188 0.66 -0.92 6.93
C ARG A 188 1.45 -0.58 5.67
N GLY A 189 0.95 -0.95 4.48
CA GLY A 189 1.70 -0.89 3.22
C GLY A 189 2.98 -1.74 3.28
N LYS A 190 3.02 -2.73 4.20
CA LYS A 190 4.10 -3.68 4.27
C LYS A 190 3.88 -4.68 3.14
N ILE A 191 4.74 -4.56 2.16
CA ILE A 191 5.12 -5.69 1.33
C ILE A 191 5.55 -6.79 2.32
N PHE A 192 4.90 -7.96 2.32
CA PHE A 192 5.47 -9.15 2.96
C PHE A 192 6.86 -9.35 2.36
N ALA A 193 7.90 -8.86 3.02
CA ALA A 193 9.29 -8.95 2.59
C ALA A 193 9.79 -10.42 2.52
N GLU A 194 8.97 -11.35 3.00
CA GLU A 194 9.24 -12.77 3.07
C GLU A 194 8.66 -13.56 1.89
N LEU A 195 7.69 -13.01 1.14
CA LEU A 195 7.11 -13.68 -0.03
C LEU A 195 7.80 -13.23 -1.33
N PRO A 196 8.32 -14.17 -2.15
CA PRO A 196 8.86 -13.85 -3.47
C PRO A 196 7.71 -13.48 -4.44
N ASP A 197 8.01 -12.61 -5.41
CA ASP A 197 7.28 -12.41 -6.67
C ASP A 197 5.93 -11.69 -6.76
N TRP A 198 5.16 -11.44 -5.70
CA TRP A 198 3.80 -10.87 -5.90
C TRP A 198 3.78 -9.39 -6.33
N ALA A 199 4.75 -8.56 -5.92
CA ALA A 199 4.92 -7.21 -6.48
C ALA A 199 5.25 -7.24 -7.98
N SER A 200 5.72 -8.40 -8.47
CA SER A 200 6.02 -8.63 -9.87
C SER A 200 4.77 -8.86 -10.72
N TRP A 201 3.67 -9.41 -10.17
CA TRP A 201 2.44 -9.67 -10.94
C TRP A 201 1.67 -8.39 -11.21
N GLU A 202 1.39 -7.58 -10.18
CA GLU A 202 0.72 -6.29 -10.35
C GLU A 202 1.50 -5.34 -11.28
N SER A 203 2.84 -5.36 -11.19
CA SER A 203 3.71 -4.62 -12.11
C SER A 203 3.67 -5.18 -13.53
N GLU A 204 3.54 -6.50 -13.69
CA GLU A 204 3.45 -7.19 -14.98
C GLU A 204 2.09 -6.96 -15.65
N TYR A 205 1.00 -7.07 -14.92
CA TYR A 205 -0.36 -6.71 -15.36
C TYR A 205 -0.39 -5.26 -15.83
N GLN A 206 0.14 -4.34 -15.02
CA GLN A 206 0.27 -2.94 -15.39
C GLN A 206 1.17 -2.72 -16.61
N TYR A 207 2.27 -3.46 -16.74
CA TYR A 207 3.11 -3.39 -17.94
C TYR A 207 2.32 -3.79 -19.20
N TYR A 208 1.56 -4.89 -19.14
CA TYR A 208 0.76 -5.36 -20.27
C TYR A 208 -0.48 -4.50 -20.56
N SER A 209 -0.92 -3.69 -19.60
CA SER A 209 -2.00 -2.72 -19.80
C SER A 209 -1.78 -1.79 -20.99
N ARG A 210 -0.52 -1.52 -21.36
CA ARG A 210 -0.12 -0.73 -22.54
C ARG A 210 -0.65 -1.26 -23.87
N PHE A 211 -1.12 -2.51 -23.93
CA PHE A 211 -1.61 -3.13 -25.17
C PHE A 211 -3.11 -2.91 -25.37
N HIS A 212 -3.87 -2.65 -24.32
CA HIS A 212 -5.33 -2.49 -24.39
C HIS A 212 -5.85 -1.19 -23.78
N PHE A 213 -5.09 -0.54 -22.89
CA PHE A 213 -5.42 0.75 -22.24
C PHE A 213 -6.76 0.79 -21.50
N PHE A 214 -7.24 -0.36 -21.01
CA PHE A 214 -8.49 -0.40 -20.25
C PHE A 214 -8.23 0.06 -18.80
N PRO A 215 -9.18 0.76 -18.15
CA PRO A 215 -9.07 1.07 -16.73
C PRO A 215 -8.90 -0.22 -15.92
N MET A 216 -7.98 -0.24 -14.95
CA MET A 216 -7.70 -1.40 -14.12
C MET A 216 -8.06 -1.12 -12.66
N MET A 217 -8.69 -2.08 -12.00
CA MET A 217 -8.99 -2.02 -10.58
C MET A 217 -7.76 -2.35 -9.71
N ASN A 218 -6.84 -3.14 -10.26
CA ASN A 218 -5.55 -3.47 -9.65
C ASN A 218 -4.37 -2.95 -10.50
N GLY A 219 -3.16 -3.09 -9.97
CA GLY A 219 -1.93 -2.51 -10.51
C GLY A 219 -0.95 -2.10 -9.41
N TYR A 220 0.27 -1.74 -9.82
CA TYR A 220 1.33 -1.35 -8.90
C TYR A 220 1.40 0.19 -8.75
N SER A 221 1.21 0.67 -7.52
CA SER A 221 1.22 2.11 -7.23
C SER A 221 2.07 2.46 -6.00
N GLY A 222 2.57 3.69 -5.98
CA GLY A 222 3.16 4.29 -4.78
C GLY A 222 2.14 4.64 -3.70
N PHE A 223 0.86 4.67 -4.07
CA PHE A 223 -0.30 4.97 -3.24
C PHE A 223 -1.39 3.92 -3.44
N PHE A 224 -1.87 3.33 -2.34
CA PHE A 224 -2.94 2.34 -2.35
C PHE A 224 -4.18 2.91 -1.66
N PRO A 225 -5.31 3.04 -2.37
CA PRO A 225 -6.57 3.46 -1.76
C PRO A 225 -7.07 2.47 -0.69
N PRO A 226 -7.89 2.91 0.29
CA PRO A 226 -8.48 2.01 1.30
C PRO A 226 -9.15 0.76 0.73
N LEU A 227 -9.87 0.92 -0.39
CA LEU A 227 -10.52 -0.21 -1.07
C LEU A 227 -9.51 -1.24 -1.57
N HIS A 228 -8.36 -0.81 -2.05
CA HIS A 228 -7.32 -1.72 -2.52
C HIS A 228 -6.79 -2.58 -1.35
N TYR A 229 -6.57 -1.99 -0.17
CA TYR A 229 -6.16 -2.78 1.00
C TYR A 229 -7.19 -3.85 1.39
N LEU A 230 -8.49 -3.55 1.30
CA LEU A 230 -9.55 -4.50 1.60
C LEU A 230 -9.59 -5.65 0.58
N MET A 231 -9.33 -5.34 -0.69
CA MET A 231 -9.25 -6.34 -1.75
C MET A 231 -8.05 -7.27 -1.57
N THR A 232 -6.91 -6.74 -1.10
CA THR A 232 -5.64 -7.46 -0.95
C THR A 232 -5.41 -8.06 0.44
N SER A 233 -6.27 -7.77 1.42
CA SER A 233 -6.11 -8.24 2.81
C SER A 233 -6.43 -9.73 2.98
N LYS A 234 -7.09 -10.35 2.01
CA LYS A 234 -7.40 -11.77 1.99
C LYS A 234 -6.62 -12.44 0.86
N TYR A 235 -6.05 -13.61 1.16
CA TYR A 235 -5.31 -14.41 0.18
C TYR A 235 -6.21 -14.91 -0.96
N ASP A 236 -7.52 -15.00 -0.72
CA ASP A 236 -8.49 -15.33 -1.75
C ASP A 236 -9.23 -14.09 -2.25
N THR A 237 -8.90 -13.67 -3.47
CA THR A 237 -9.50 -12.51 -4.15
C THR A 237 -10.96 -12.78 -4.52
N ILE A 238 -11.38 -14.04 -4.64
CA ILE A 238 -12.70 -14.38 -5.17
C ILE A 238 -13.80 -14.17 -4.14
N GLU A 239 -13.47 -14.22 -2.85
CA GLU A 239 -14.37 -13.74 -1.78
C GLU A 239 -14.79 -12.27 -1.96
N GLN A 240 -14.05 -11.48 -2.74
CA GLN A 240 -14.29 -10.06 -3.00
C GLN A 240 -15.07 -9.82 -4.32
N LEU A 241 -15.61 -10.86 -4.96
CA LEU A 241 -16.45 -10.76 -6.16
C LEU A 241 -17.61 -9.73 -6.04
N PRO A 242 -18.28 -9.57 -4.89
CA PRO A 242 -19.27 -8.51 -4.72
C PRO A 242 -18.72 -7.11 -4.96
N ILE A 243 -17.50 -6.83 -4.48
CA ILE A 243 -16.84 -5.52 -4.69
C ILE A 243 -16.46 -5.37 -6.16
N ILE A 244 -15.91 -6.41 -6.78
CA ILE A 244 -15.55 -6.43 -8.21
C ILE A 244 -16.78 -6.11 -9.07
N LYS A 245 -17.93 -6.70 -8.73
CA LYS A 245 -19.21 -6.46 -9.41
C LYS A 245 -19.73 -5.05 -9.14
N ALA A 246 -19.71 -4.59 -7.90
CA ALA A 246 -20.15 -3.25 -7.51
C ALA A 246 -19.25 -2.14 -8.12
N ALA A 247 -17.98 -2.42 -8.38
CA ALA A 247 -17.07 -1.51 -9.09
C ALA A 247 -17.35 -1.46 -10.61
N GLY A 248 -18.30 -2.24 -11.12
CA GLY A 248 -18.66 -2.24 -12.54
C GLY A 248 -17.62 -2.89 -13.43
N VAL A 249 -16.84 -3.84 -12.90
CA VAL A 249 -15.83 -4.57 -13.69
C VAL A 249 -16.49 -5.29 -14.86
N LYS A 250 -15.96 -5.03 -16.06
CA LYS A 250 -16.44 -5.58 -17.33
C LYS A 250 -15.74 -6.89 -17.67
N TYR A 251 -14.45 -7.01 -17.37
CA TYR A 251 -13.67 -8.22 -17.61
C TYR A 251 -12.86 -8.63 -16.37
N ILE A 252 -12.97 -9.90 -15.99
CA ILE A 252 -12.08 -10.55 -15.02
C ILE A 252 -11.08 -11.39 -15.81
N ILE A 253 -9.79 -11.14 -15.63
CA ILE A 253 -8.71 -11.94 -16.22
C ILE A 253 -8.16 -12.85 -15.13
N TYR A 254 -8.40 -14.15 -15.27
CA TYR A 254 -8.03 -15.16 -14.28
C TYR A 254 -6.82 -15.98 -14.75
N HIS A 255 -5.71 -15.87 -14.03
CA HIS A 255 -4.45 -16.56 -14.29
C HIS A 255 -4.35 -17.86 -13.50
N LYS A 256 -4.64 -18.99 -14.14
CA LYS A 256 -4.75 -20.31 -13.48
C LYS A 256 -3.43 -20.84 -12.92
N ILE A 257 -2.30 -20.42 -13.50
CA ILE A 257 -0.97 -20.95 -13.18
C ILE A 257 -0.58 -20.79 -11.70
N HIS A 258 -1.25 -19.90 -10.98
CA HIS A 258 -0.99 -19.61 -9.57
C HIS A 258 -1.85 -20.43 -8.59
N HIS A 259 -2.72 -21.30 -9.09
CA HIS A 259 -3.69 -22.04 -8.27
C HIS A 259 -3.65 -23.54 -8.56
N THR A 260 -4.03 -24.35 -7.57
CA THR A 260 -4.20 -25.80 -7.77
C THR A 260 -5.46 -26.09 -8.59
N PRO A 261 -5.55 -27.24 -9.28
CA PRO A 261 -6.73 -27.61 -10.06
C PRO A 261 -8.06 -27.53 -9.31
N GLU A 262 -8.07 -27.87 -8.02
CA GLU A 262 -9.25 -27.83 -7.15
C GLU A 262 -9.74 -26.39 -6.95
N ILE A 263 -8.81 -25.50 -6.56
CA ILE A 263 -9.09 -24.07 -6.36
C ILE A 263 -9.52 -23.42 -7.67
N ILE A 264 -8.90 -23.78 -8.81
CA ILE A 264 -9.30 -23.28 -10.12
C ILE A 264 -10.78 -23.61 -10.40
N GLN A 265 -11.21 -24.83 -10.12
CA GLN A 265 -12.57 -25.26 -10.41
C GLN A 265 -13.61 -24.55 -9.53
N GLU A 266 -13.32 -24.41 -8.23
CA GLU A 266 -14.14 -23.65 -7.28
C GLU A 266 -14.28 -22.19 -7.74
N ASN A 267 -13.15 -21.54 -8.02
CA ASN A 267 -13.07 -20.15 -8.46
C ASN A 267 -13.85 -19.87 -9.75
N ILE A 268 -13.70 -20.74 -10.75
CA ILE A 268 -14.44 -20.61 -12.02
C ILE A 268 -15.94 -20.75 -11.78
N THR A 269 -16.35 -21.64 -10.87
CA THR A 269 -17.76 -21.85 -10.52
C THR A 269 -18.32 -20.59 -9.88
N GLU A 270 -17.65 -20.03 -8.87
CA GLU A 270 -18.10 -18.83 -8.15
C GLU A 270 -18.16 -17.59 -9.06
N ILE A 271 -17.16 -17.37 -9.93
CA ILE A 271 -17.16 -16.30 -10.92
C ILE A 271 -18.37 -16.43 -11.86
N THR A 272 -18.68 -17.65 -12.29
CA THR A 272 -19.78 -17.93 -13.21
C THR A 272 -21.15 -17.73 -12.56
N GLU A 273 -21.32 -18.22 -11.33
CA GLU A 273 -22.54 -18.03 -10.52
C GLU A 273 -22.79 -16.55 -10.22
N SER A 274 -21.73 -15.76 -10.06
CA SER A 274 -21.80 -14.31 -9.81
C SER A 274 -22.28 -13.47 -11.02
N GLY A 275 -22.46 -14.09 -12.19
CA GLY A 275 -23.02 -13.45 -13.40
C GLY A 275 -21.99 -13.08 -14.47
N PHE A 276 -20.75 -13.55 -14.31
CA PHE A 276 -19.76 -13.47 -15.38
C PHE A 276 -19.82 -14.72 -16.26
N ARG A 277 -19.44 -14.59 -17.52
CA ARG A 277 -19.40 -15.70 -18.48
C ARG A 277 -18.05 -15.73 -19.16
N LYS A 278 -17.51 -16.93 -19.33
CA LYS A 278 -16.25 -17.14 -20.05
C LYS A 278 -16.36 -16.58 -21.48
N ALA A 279 -15.45 -15.68 -21.83
CA ALA A 279 -15.38 -15.03 -23.13
C ALA A 279 -14.12 -15.44 -23.92
N TYR A 280 -13.06 -15.84 -23.23
CA TYR A 280 -11.79 -16.25 -23.82
C TYR A 280 -11.03 -17.21 -22.91
N GLU A 281 -10.31 -18.16 -23.49
CA GLU A 281 -9.33 -18.96 -22.77
C GLU A 281 -8.17 -19.35 -23.68
N LYS A 282 -6.94 -19.13 -23.21
CA LYS A 282 -5.72 -19.62 -23.87
C LYS A 282 -4.55 -19.60 -22.88
N ASN A 283 -3.64 -20.57 -22.99
CA ASN A 283 -2.39 -20.64 -22.23
C ASN A 283 -2.57 -20.49 -20.71
N GLY A 284 -3.59 -21.14 -20.13
CA GLY A 284 -3.84 -21.07 -18.69
C GLY A 284 -4.45 -19.74 -18.20
N VAL A 285 -4.84 -18.84 -19.10
CA VAL A 285 -5.55 -17.60 -18.76
C VAL A 285 -6.98 -17.69 -19.26
N THR A 286 -7.94 -17.37 -18.41
CA THR A 286 -9.37 -17.30 -18.76
C THR A 286 -9.90 -15.90 -18.52
N VAL A 287 -10.59 -15.34 -19.52
CA VAL A 287 -11.29 -14.06 -19.37
C VAL A 287 -12.77 -14.30 -19.21
N PHE A 288 -13.34 -13.72 -18.17
CA PHE A 288 -14.77 -13.70 -17.94
C PHE A 288 -15.30 -12.30 -18.23
N LYS A 289 -16.35 -12.22 -19.04
CA LYS A 289 -17.06 -10.98 -19.36
C LYS A 289 -18.30 -10.88 -18.48
N ASN A 290 -18.53 -9.69 -17.92
CA ASN A 290 -19.77 -9.40 -17.22
C ASN A 290 -20.94 -9.40 -18.21
N THR A 291 -21.87 -10.34 -18.04
CA THR A 291 -23.06 -10.48 -18.89
C THR A 291 -24.32 -9.89 -18.28
N THR A 292 -24.23 -9.44 -17.03
CA THR A 292 -25.32 -8.72 -16.37
C THR A 292 -25.47 -7.34 -17.00
N SER A 293 -26.32 -7.23 -18.03
CA SER A 293 -26.83 -5.94 -18.51
C SER A 293 -27.87 -5.43 -17.52
N GLY A 294 -27.43 -4.71 -16.50
CA GLY A 294 -28.34 -4.17 -15.51
C GLY A 294 -27.58 -3.27 -14.56
N ASN A 295 -28.18 -2.13 -14.25
CA ASN A 295 -27.77 -1.25 -13.17
C ASN A 295 -27.25 -2.04 -11.97
N LEU A 296 -26.26 -1.48 -11.25
CA LEU A 296 -25.92 -1.90 -9.88
C LEU A 296 -27.20 -2.35 -9.19
N PRO A 297 -27.29 -3.62 -8.71
CA PRO A 297 -28.55 -4.21 -8.33
C PRO A 297 -29.32 -3.24 -7.44
N TYR A 298 -30.46 -2.77 -7.94
CA TYR A 298 -31.36 -1.90 -7.21
C TYR A 298 -31.65 -2.57 -5.86
N PHE A 299 -31.32 -1.82 -4.82
CA PHE A 299 -31.19 -2.29 -3.46
C PHE A 299 -32.56 -2.61 -2.86
N SER A 300 -32.73 -3.80 -2.28
CA SER A 300 -33.89 -4.13 -1.44
C SER A 300 -33.42 -4.81 -0.16
N PHE A 301 -33.52 -4.10 0.97
CA PHE A 301 -33.34 -4.69 2.30
C PHE A 301 -34.60 -5.47 2.62
N LEU A 302 -34.42 -6.71 3.06
CA LEU A 302 -35.54 -7.61 3.31
C LEU A 302 -36.17 -7.37 4.68
N GLU A 303 -35.41 -6.99 5.71
CA GLU A 303 -35.92 -6.61 7.04
C GLU A 303 -34.92 -5.77 7.84
N ALA A 304 -35.40 -4.72 8.52
CA ALA A 304 -34.63 -3.93 9.48
C ALA A 304 -35.22 -4.11 10.89
N ASN A 305 -34.70 -5.10 11.61
CA ASN A 305 -35.16 -5.45 12.94
C ASN A 305 -34.46 -4.62 14.02
N LEU A 306 -34.95 -3.39 14.20
CA LEU A 306 -34.58 -2.50 15.31
C LEU A 306 -34.77 -3.23 16.65
N SER A 307 -33.67 -3.61 17.27
CA SER A 307 -33.63 -4.10 18.65
C SER A 307 -32.89 -3.05 19.47
N ILE A 308 -33.63 -2.27 20.26
CA ILE A 308 -33.03 -1.32 21.21
C ILE A 308 -32.27 -2.17 22.23
N SER A 309 -30.94 -2.10 22.22
CA SER A 309 -30.12 -2.63 23.30
C SER A 309 -29.57 -1.46 24.09
N ASP A 310 -29.84 -1.42 25.40
CA ASP A 310 -29.13 -0.54 26.33
C ASP A 310 -27.65 -0.92 26.30
N ASP A 311 -26.84 -0.13 25.61
CA ASP A 311 -25.41 -0.36 25.55
C ASP A 311 -24.77 0.00 26.91
N GLN A 312 -24.58 -1.01 27.76
CA GLN A 312 -23.97 -0.83 29.09
C GLN A 312 -22.50 -0.37 29.03
N GLN A 313 -21.88 -0.33 27.84
CA GLN A 313 -20.48 0.06 27.68
C GLN A 313 -20.27 1.59 27.66
N PHE A 314 -21.30 2.39 27.33
CA PHE A 314 -21.21 3.86 27.24
C PHE A 314 -22.40 4.57 27.92
N PRO A 315 -22.52 4.51 29.26
CA PRO A 315 -23.71 4.99 30.00
C PRO A 315 -23.94 6.52 29.99
N ALA A 316 -23.01 7.31 29.45
CA ALA A 316 -23.11 8.78 29.41
C ALA A 316 -23.76 9.34 28.13
N LEU A 317 -24.10 8.48 27.17
CA LEU A 317 -24.78 8.85 25.91
C LEU A 317 -25.96 7.89 25.73
N SER A 318 -27.18 8.42 25.82
CA SER A 318 -28.39 7.66 25.50
C SER A 318 -28.35 7.25 24.02
N SER A 319 -27.92 6.02 23.78
CA SER A 319 -27.64 5.49 22.45
C SER A 319 -28.57 4.32 22.12
N ILE A 320 -28.97 4.23 20.86
CA ILE A 320 -29.75 3.11 20.34
C ILE A 320 -28.85 2.30 19.41
N SER A 321 -28.73 1.00 19.71
CA SER A 321 -28.22 0.02 18.76
C SER A 321 -29.33 -0.38 17.80
N VAL A 322 -29.09 -0.27 16.49
CA VAL A 322 -30.00 -0.77 15.47
C VAL A 322 -29.36 -2.00 14.83
N LYS A 323 -29.87 -3.17 15.20
CA LYS A 323 -29.54 -4.44 14.55
C LYS A 323 -30.21 -4.50 13.18
N MET A 324 -29.45 -4.77 12.14
CA MET A 324 -29.98 -4.96 10.79
C MET A 324 -29.57 -6.32 10.26
N THR A 325 -30.50 -7.02 9.60
CA THR A 325 -30.23 -8.29 8.94
C THR A 325 -30.47 -8.11 7.45
N TYR A 326 -29.41 -8.26 6.66
CA TYR A 326 -29.51 -8.05 5.23
C TYR A 326 -30.10 -9.28 4.55
N GLY A 327 -31.37 -9.27 4.16
CA GLY A 327 -31.95 -10.42 3.44
C GLY A 327 -31.73 -10.44 1.93
N GLY A 328 -31.03 -9.47 1.34
CA GLY A 328 -30.84 -9.45 -0.12
C GLY A 328 -30.20 -10.75 -0.64
N LYS A 329 -30.55 -11.16 -1.86
CA LYS A 329 -30.06 -12.41 -2.46
C LYS A 329 -28.57 -12.37 -2.85
N THR A 330 -27.96 -11.20 -2.87
CA THR A 330 -26.56 -10.96 -3.27
C THR A 330 -25.88 -10.05 -2.26
N SER A 331 -24.60 -10.24 -1.97
CA SER A 331 -23.85 -9.39 -1.04
C SER A 331 -23.91 -7.91 -1.42
N LEU A 332 -24.08 -7.04 -0.43
CA LEU A 332 -24.09 -5.58 -0.51
C LEU A 332 -22.68 -5.04 -0.24
N VAL A 333 -22.27 -3.99 -0.96
CA VAL A 333 -21.00 -3.30 -0.75
C VAL A 333 -21.27 -1.85 -0.33
N LEU A 334 -20.82 -1.49 0.86
CA LEU A 334 -20.94 -0.16 1.45
C LEU A 334 -19.59 0.54 1.35
N PHE A 335 -19.38 1.32 0.28
CA PHE A 335 -18.11 2.02 0.04
C PHE A 335 -17.79 3.08 1.11
N GLU A 336 -18.79 3.54 1.83
CA GLU A 336 -18.65 4.38 3.01
C GLU A 336 -19.24 3.67 4.24
N ASN A 337 -18.51 3.70 5.35
CA ASN A 337 -19.00 3.22 6.63
C ASN A 337 -19.82 4.31 7.36
N ILE A 338 -20.28 5.35 6.68
CA ILE A 338 -21.04 6.44 7.27
C ILE A 338 -22.51 6.28 6.87
N VAL A 339 -23.37 6.32 7.87
CA VAL A 339 -24.83 6.33 7.70
C VAL A 339 -25.34 7.67 8.17
N GLN A 340 -26.05 8.36 7.29
CA GLN A 340 -26.78 9.56 7.68
C GLN A 340 -28.06 9.14 8.41
N ILE A 341 -28.31 9.79 9.54
CA ILE A 341 -29.44 9.48 10.42
C ILE A 341 -30.31 10.72 10.53
N ASN A 342 -31.53 10.64 10.04
CA ASN A 342 -32.51 11.70 10.15
C ASN A 342 -33.54 11.34 11.22
N TRP A 343 -33.71 12.20 12.20
CA TRP A 343 -34.76 12.10 13.21
C TRP A 343 -35.93 13.01 12.84
N TYR A 344 -37.13 12.44 12.84
CA TYR A 344 -38.37 13.17 12.58
C TYR A 344 -39.31 13.10 13.78
N GLN A 345 -40.06 14.16 14.03
CA GLN A 345 -41.19 14.17 14.95
C GLN A 345 -42.35 14.89 14.26
N ASN A 346 -43.54 14.29 14.28
CA ASN A 346 -44.71 14.81 13.55
C ASN A 346 -44.41 15.12 12.06
N ASN A 347 -43.62 14.25 11.40
CA ASN A 347 -43.12 14.41 10.02
C ASN A 347 -42.19 15.61 9.75
N ASN A 348 -41.80 16.39 10.77
CA ASN A 348 -40.80 17.44 10.63
C ASN A 348 -39.41 16.89 10.95
N LEU A 349 -38.41 17.20 10.12
CA LEU A 349 -37.02 16.85 10.36
C LEU A 349 -36.51 17.65 11.57
N LEU A 350 -36.15 16.95 12.64
CA LEU A 350 -35.61 17.55 13.86
C LEU A 350 -34.08 17.67 13.81
N ARG A 351 -33.41 16.58 13.45
CA ARG A 351 -31.95 16.46 13.52
C ARG A 351 -31.43 15.53 12.45
N THR A 352 -30.24 15.84 11.95
CA THR A 352 -29.47 14.98 11.06
C THR A 352 -28.13 14.66 11.74
N ASP A 353 -27.91 13.40 12.04
CA ASP A 353 -26.66 12.88 12.61
C ASP A 353 -25.92 12.02 11.59
N ARG A 354 -24.68 11.66 11.93
CA ARG A 354 -23.89 10.67 11.20
C ARG A 354 -23.41 9.62 12.19
N ALA A 355 -23.62 8.36 11.86
CA ALA A 355 -23.08 7.24 12.62
C ALA A 355 -22.13 6.42 11.75
N TYR A 356 -21.15 5.80 12.40
CA TYR A 356 -20.24 4.87 11.74
C TYR A 356 -20.78 3.44 11.88
N LEU A 357 -20.79 2.72 10.76
CA LEU A 357 -21.00 1.29 10.74
C LEU A 357 -19.77 0.60 11.32
N LEU A 358 -19.96 -0.12 12.43
CA LEU A 358 -18.94 -0.97 13.02
C LEU A 358 -18.89 -2.29 12.23
N MET A 359 -18.26 -2.25 11.06
CA MET A 359 -18.04 -3.42 10.21
C MET A 359 -16.55 -3.61 9.97
N ASN A 360 -16.09 -4.86 10.01
CA ASN A 360 -14.72 -5.21 9.66
C ASN A 360 -14.45 -5.01 8.14
N TYR A 361 -15.50 -5.08 7.31
CA TYR A 361 -15.42 -4.99 5.86
C TYR A 361 -16.64 -4.25 5.30
N PRO A 362 -16.53 -3.61 4.12
CA PRO A 362 -17.66 -2.97 3.46
C PRO A 362 -18.65 -3.98 2.85
N ILE A 363 -18.41 -5.29 2.97
CA ILE A 363 -19.30 -6.31 2.41
C ILE A 363 -20.29 -6.75 3.49
N VAL A 364 -21.58 -6.68 3.17
CA VAL A 364 -22.67 -7.26 3.94
C VAL A 364 -23.24 -8.42 3.12
N ARG A 365 -23.00 -9.65 3.56
CA ARG A 365 -23.49 -10.87 2.90
C ARG A 365 -24.96 -11.12 3.26
N PRO A 366 -25.70 -11.91 2.45
CA PRO A 366 -27.05 -12.35 2.83
C PRO A 366 -27.05 -12.95 4.24
N ASN A 367 -27.98 -12.49 5.09
CA ASN A 367 -28.15 -12.80 6.50
C ASN A 367 -27.09 -12.23 7.47
N ASP A 368 -26.13 -11.44 6.99
CA ASP A 368 -25.20 -10.75 7.88
C ASP A 368 -25.97 -9.79 8.78
N THR A 369 -25.50 -9.69 10.02
CA THR A 369 -26.05 -8.79 11.02
C THR A 369 -25.02 -7.77 11.45
N PHE A 370 -25.41 -6.50 11.44
CA PHE A 370 -24.56 -5.39 11.89
C PHE A 370 -25.35 -4.42 12.76
N ASN A 371 -24.63 -3.71 13.62
CA ASN A 371 -25.21 -2.74 14.56
C ASN A 371 -24.80 -1.32 14.14
N ILE A 372 -25.75 -0.39 14.22
CA ILE A 372 -25.48 1.05 14.20
C ILE A 372 -25.74 1.58 15.61
N VAL A 373 -24.75 2.25 16.19
CA VAL A 373 -24.93 2.99 17.44
C VAL A 373 -25.18 4.45 17.09
N CYS A 374 -26.30 5.01 17.57
CA CYS A 374 -26.66 6.39 17.32
C CYS A 374 -27.20 7.07 18.58
N ASN A 375 -26.98 8.37 18.70
CA ASN A 375 -27.50 9.16 19.83
C ASN A 375 -29.00 9.40 19.66
N THR A 376 -29.73 9.30 20.75
CA THR A 376 -31.15 9.64 20.82
C THR A 376 -31.37 11.17 20.86
N PRO A 377 -32.58 11.64 20.52
CA PRO A 377 -33.06 12.97 20.91
C PRO A 377 -33.11 13.10 22.45
N GLU A 378 -32.85 14.31 22.97
CA GLU A 378 -32.78 14.57 24.42
C GLU A 378 -34.14 14.48 25.14
N ASN A 379 -35.23 14.73 24.42
CA ASN A 379 -36.58 14.75 24.98
C ASN A 379 -37.30 13.41 24.74
N PRO A 380 -37.98 12.84 25.75
CA PRO A 380 -38.83 11.66 25.56
C PRO A 380 -39.94 11.92 24.53
N GLY A 381 -40.29 10.91 23.75
CA GLY A 381 -41.36 11.00 22.75
C GLY A 381 -41.29 9.94 21.64
N SER A 382 -42.30 9.96 20.77
CA SER A 382 -42.33 9.13 19.56
C SER A 382 -41.61 9.84 18.42
N TYR A 383 -40.58 9.19 17.88
CA TYR A 383 -39.75 9.70 16.80
C TYR A 383 -39.74 8.74 15.62
N LYS A 384 -39.58 9.26 14.41
CA LYS A 384 -39.32 8.45 13.22
C LYS A 384 -37.84 8.57 12.86
N LEU A 385 -37.14 7.46 12.96
CA LEU A 385 -35.74 7.29 12.58
C LEU A 385 -35.66 6.95 11.10
N GLN A 386 -34.87 7.68 10.34
CA GLN A 386 -34.55 7.36 8.94
C GLN A 386 -33.03 7.22 8.78
N LEU A 387 -32.60 6.04 8.32
CA LEU A 387 -31.22 5.72 8.02
C LEU A 387 -31.01 5.81 6.51
N ILE A 388 -30.05 6.62 6.08
CA ILE A 388 -29.69 6.83 4.69
C ILE A 388 -28.24 6.35 4.51
N PHE A 389 -28.05 5.33 3.67
CA PHE A 389 -26.73 4.87 3.27
C PHE A 389 -26.34 5.52 1.95
N HIS A 390 -25.04 5.76 1.76
CA HIS A 390 -24.50 6.32 0.52
C HIS A 390 -24.86 5.39 -0.67
N GLY A 391 -25.65 5.89 -1.63
CA GLY A 391 -26.20 5.09 -2.74
C GLY A 391 -27.73 4.95 -2.78
N ASN A 392 -28.48 5.82 -2.08
CA ASN A 392 -29.96 5.90 -2.07
C ASN A 392 -30.70 4.76 -1.35
N VAL A 393 -30.02 3.99 -0.52
CA VAL A 393 -30.72 3.08 0.40
C VAL A 393 -31.27 3.91 1.55
N THR A 394 -32.58 3.89 1.72
CA THR A 394 -33.26 4.56 2.83
C THR A 394 -34.11 3.57 3.61
N ILE A 395 -33.91 3.51 4.92
CA ILE A 395 -34.71 2.72 5.85
C ILE A 395 -35.39 3.70 6.81
N ALA A 396 -36.69 3.56 7.07
CA ALA A 396 -37.39 4.40 8.04
C ALA A 396 -38.19 3.55 9.02
N LYS A 397 -38.11 3.87 10.32
CA LYS A 397 -38.81 3.15 11.39
C LYS A 397 -39.18 4.09 12.54
N THR A 398 -40.34 3.87 13.16
CA THR A 398 -40.76 4.63 14.34
C THR A 398 -40.13 4.02 15.59
N VAL A 399 -39.64 4.87 16.49
CA VAL A 399 -38.91 4.55 17.71
C VAL A 399 -39.48 5.40 18.84
N GLU A 400 -39.82 4.78 19.96
CA GLU A 400 -40.17 5.50 21.18
C GLU A 400 -38.90 5.70 22.01
N VAL A 401 -38.61 6.95 22.36
CA VAL A 401 -37.52 7.33 23.24
C VAL A 401 -38.16 7.63 24.60
N LEU A 402 -37.82 6.82 25.60
CA LEU A 402 -38.40 6.86 26.95
C LEU A 402 -37.71 7.89 27.83
#